data_AF-A0A7J7CSV8-F1
#
_entry.id   AF-A0A7J7CSV8-F1
#
_cell.length_a   1.000
_cell.length_b   1.000
_cell.length_c   1.000
_cell.angle_alpha   90.00
_cell.angle_beta   90.00
_cell.angle_gamma   90.00
#
_symmetry.space_group_name_H-M   'P 1'
#
loop_
_entity.id
_entity.type
_entity.pdbx_description
1 polymer ?
#
loop_
_entity_poly.entity_id
_entity_poly.type
_entity_poly.pdbx_seq_one_letter_code
_entity_poly.pdbx_strand_id
1 'polypeptide(L)'
;MSLMPNGISSSLKMVWRAISVIEKRANQLDYVLVDTPGHIEIFTWSAFGAIITEAFALTFLTVVTYVVDTPRSANPVTFMSNMLYACSIVYKTRLPIVLAFNKTDVTQHQFALEWMEDFEAFQAAISSDHSYMSTLSQSFCLAPDELYKNLQSVGVSAVSGAGVRDFFKAIEASAEEYMETYKADLDKRRVEKQRLQDERRKENMEKLRKDMEKSGNRDIMEKLEKLWP
;
A
#
# COMPACT_ATOMS: atom_id res chain seq x y z
N MET A 1 -1.16 28.38 10.45
CA MET A 1 -1.59 28.28 9.04
C MET A 1 -0.33 28.10 8.21
N SER A 2 0.13 26.85 8.07
CA SER A 2 1.38 26.53 7.37
C SER A 2 1.12 26.58 5.87
N LEU A 3 1.88 27.40 5.16
CA LEU A 3 1.87 27.50 3.70
C LEU A 3 2.38 26.18 3.12
N MET A 4 1.45 25.27 2.78
CA MET A 4 1.78 24.18 1.86
C MET A 4 2.22 24.81 0.53
N PRO A 5 3.33 24.38 -0.08
CA PRO A 5 3.80 24.88 -1.36
C PRO A 5 2.66 24.88 -2.39
N ASN A 6 2.45 25.99 -3.10
CA ASN A 6 1.30 26.21 -3.99
C ASN A 6 1.08 25.08 -5.05
N GLY A 7 2.13 24.36 -5.43
CA GLY A 7 2.03 23.17 -6.29
C GLY A 7 1.31 21.98 -5.65
N ILE A 8 1.58 21.71 -4.37
CA ILE A 8 0.97 20.60 -3.60
C ILE A 8 -0.53 20.85 -3.39
N SER A 9 -0.93 22.10 -3.14
CA SER A 9 -2.34 22.48 -3.01
C SER A 9 -3.15 22.21 -4.30
N SER A 10 -2.54 22.46 -5.45
CA SER A 10 -3.19 22.27 -6.75
C SER A 10 -3.36 20.78 -7.08
N SER A 11 -2.33 19.97 -6.83
CA SER A 11 -2.39 18.53 -7.05
C SER A 11 -3.34 17.83 -6.07
N LEU A 12 -3.38 18.24 -4.80
CA LEU A 12 -4.36 17.75 -3.82
C LEU A 12 -5.80 18.05 -4.28
N LYS A 13 -6.08 19.27 -4.77
CA LYS A 13 -7.40 19.61 -5.32
C LYS A 13 -7.80 18.69 -6.48
N MET A 14 -6.85 18.30 -7.33
CA MET A 14 -7.10 17.37 -8.42
C MET A 14 -7.48 15.97 -7.90
N VAL A 15 -6.77 15.45 -6.91
CA VAL A 15 -7.06 14.15 -6.27
C VAL A 15 -8.46 14.16 -5.65
N TRP A 16 -8.78 15.18 -4.85
CA TRP A 16 -10.11 15.32 -4.24
C TRP A 16 -11.22 15.44 -5.29
N ARG A 17 -10.95 16.13 -6.40
CA ARG A 17 -11.91 16.23 -7.49
C ARG A 17 -12.17 14.87 -8.15
N ALA A 18 -11.13 14.05 -8.35
CA ALA A 18 -11.26 12.71 -8.88
C ALA A 18 -12.08 11.81 -7.94
N ILE A 19 -11.74 11.82 -6.65
CA ILE A 19 -12.49 11.09 -5.61
C ILE A 19 -13.96 11.50 -5.61
N SER A 20 -14.27 12.79 -5.63
CA SER A 20 -15.66 13.27 -5.64
C SER A 20 -16.44 12.84 -6.89
N VAL A 21 -15.79 12.74 -8.05
CA VAL A 21 -16.43 12.23 -9.27
C VAL A 21 -16.74 10.74 -9.14
N ILE A 22 -15.81 9.98 -8.57
CA ILE A 22 -15.98 8.55 -8.31
C ILE A 22 -17.12 8.32 -7.33
N GLU A 23 -17.16 9.04 -6.20
CA GLU A 23 -18.23 8.94 -5.18
C GLU A 23 -19.61 9.19 -5.78
N LYS A 24 -19.75 10.22 -6.63
CA LYS A 24 -21.02 10.53 -7.31
C LYS A 24 -21.51 9.41 -8.22
N ARG A 25 -20.60 8.57 -8.72
CA ARG A 25 -20.87 7.45 -9.62
C ARG A 25 -20.75 6.09 -8.93
N ALA A 26 -20.49 6.05 -7.63
CA ALA A 26 -20.22 4.81 -6.90
C ALA A 26 -21.38 3.81 -7.01
N ASN A 27 -22.63 4.30 -7.01
CA ASN A 27 -23.82 3.44 -7.16
C ASN A 27 -24.00 2.86 -8.58
N GLN A 28 -23.16 3.23 -9.55
CA GLN A 28 -23.23 2.80 -10.96
C GLN A 28 -21.97 2.04 -11.39
N LEU A 29 -20.97 1.92 -10.52
CA LEU A 29 -19.66 1.37 -10.84
C LEU A 29 -19.30 0.29 -9.82
N ASP A 30 -19.05 -0.92 -10.31
CA ASP A 30 -18.59 -2.02 -9.46
C ASP A 30 -17.08 -1.91 -9.20
N TYR A 31 -16.32 -1.44 -10.20
CA TYR A 31 -14.86 -1.32 -10.11
C TYR A 31 -14.37 0.02 -10.68
N VAL A 32 -13.27 0.52 -10.10
CA VAL A 32 -12.53 1.68 -10.60
C VAL A 32 -11.09 1.25 -10.86
N LEU A 33 -10.68 1.27 -12.13
CA LEU A 33 -9.30 1.01 -12.52
C LEU A 33 -8.54 2.33 -12.56
N VAL A 34 -7.45 2.41 -11.80
CA VAL A 34 -6.57 3.57 -11.75
C VAL A 34 -5.28 3.21 -12.46
N ASP A 35 -5.04 3.83 -13.61
CA ASP A 35 -3.77 3.67 -14.32
C ASP A 35 -2.69 4.56 -13.69
N THR A 36 -1.47 4.02 -13.64
CA THR A 36 -0.32 4.70 -13.02
C THR A 36 0.72 5.04 -14.10
N PRO A 37 1.60 6.03 -13.88
CA PRO A 37 2.68 6.33 -14.82
C PRO A 37 3.52 5.09 -15.16
N GLY A 38 3.93 4.95 -16.42
CA GLY A 38 4.64 3.75 -16.90
C GLY A 38 5.99 3.47 -16.23
N HIS A 39 6.60 4.47 -15.58
CA HIS A 39 7.73 4.28 -14.69
C HIS A 39 7.23 4.16 -13.24
N ILE A 40 7.29 2.94 -12.71
CA ILE A 40 6.72 2.62 -11.40
C ILE A 40 7.32 3.46 -10.26
N GLU A 41 8.58 3.87 -10.38
CA GLU A 41 9.29 4.65 -9.35
C GLU A 41 8.71 6.05 -9.20
N ILE A 42 8.19 6.64 -10.28
CA ILE A 42 7.54 7.94 -10.25
C ILE A 42 6.29 7.87 -9.38
N PHE A 43 5.60 6.72 -9.35
CA PHE A 43 4.41 6.54 -8.53
C PHE A 43 4.76 6.09 -7.10
N THR A 44 5.53 5.01 -6.95
CA THR A 44 5.76 4.36 -5.65
C THR A 44 6.70 5.15 -4.74
N TRP A 45 7.65 5.91 -5.29
CA TRP A 45 8.62 6.69 -4.51
C TRP A 45 8.32 8.18 -4.44
N SER A 46 7.34 8.69 -5.18
CA SER A 46 6.94 10.09 -5.05
C SER A 46 6.02 10.33 -3.86
N ALA A 47 6.16 11.50 -3.24
CA ALA A 47 5.25 11.97 -2.21
C ALA A 47 3.80 12.07 -2.75
N PHE A 48 3.63 12.40 -4.03
CA PHE A 48 2.32 12.53 -4.64
C PHE A 48 1.62 11.18 -4.84
N GLY A 49 2.33 10.15 -5.31
CA GLY A 49 1.77 8.81 -5.45
C GLY A 49 1.40 8.19 -4.10
N ALA A 50 2.19 8.45 -3.05
CA ALA A 50 1.84 8.07 -1.68
C ALA A 50 0.54 8.75 -1.20
N ILE A 51 0.41 10.07 -1.40
CA ILE A 51 -0.81 10.83 -1.04
C ILE A 51 -2.04 10.30 -1.79
N ILE A 52 -1.90 10.02 -3.09
CA ILE A 52 -2.98 9.42 -3.89
C ILE A 52 -3.38 8.08 -3.29
N THR A 53 -2.42 7.17 -3.13
CA THR A 53 -2.69 5.80 -2.66
C THR A 53 -3.35 5.80 -1.29
N GLU A 54 -2.87 6.65 -0.37
CA GLU A 54 -3.46 6.81 0.96
C GLU A 54 -4.87 7.41 0.89
N ALA A 55 -5.10 8.42 0.05
CA ALA A 55 -6.43 9.02 -0.11
C ALA A 55 -7.44 8.01 -0.67
N PHE A 56 -7.05 7.22 -1.68
CA PHE A 56 -7.89 6.16 -2.23
C PHE A 56 -8.19 5.08 -1.20
N ALA A 57 -7.18 4.59 -0.48
CA ALA A 57 -7.37 3.59 0.57
C ALA A 57 -8.29 4.09 1.70
N LEU A 58 -8.17 5.36 2.11
CA LEU A 58 -9.03 5.90 3.16
C LEU A 58 -10.51 6.04 2.76
N THR A 59 -10.78 6.22 1.46
CA THR A 59 -12.14 6.44 0.95
C THR A 59 -12.78 5.17 0.39
N PHE A 60 -11.99 4.31 -0.25
CA PHE A 60 -12.45 3.13 -0.98
C PHE A 60 -11.63 1.90 -0.61
N LEU A 61 -12.25 0.74 -0.78
CA LEU A 61 -11.52 -0.52 -0.79
C LEU A 61 -10.53 -0.51 -1.96
N THR A 62 -9.24 -0.55 -1.65
CA THR A 62 -8.17 -0.39 -2.64
C THR A 62 -7.25 -1.59 -2.62
N VAL A 63 -7.13 -2.26 -3.77
CA VAL A 63 -6.21 -3.38 -4.00
C VAL A 63 -5.18 -2.94 -5.03
N VAL A 64 -3.91 -3.23 -4.75
CA VAL A 64 -2.80 -2.91 -5.67
C VAL A 64 -2.60 -4.08 -6.62
N THR A 65 -2.61 -3.83 -7.93
CA THR A 65 -2.21 -4.86 -8.91
C THR A 65 -0.79 -4.62 -9.37
N TYR A 66 0.10 -5.57 -9.09
CA TYR A 66 1.48 -5.53 -9.58
C TYR A 66 1.61 -6.41 -10.82
N VAL A 67 1.75 -5.76 -11.98
CA VAL A 67 1.80 -6.44 -13.26
C VAL A 67 3.22 -6.89 -13.56
N VAL A 68 3.41 -8.20 -13.70
CA VAL A 68 4.70 -8.83 -13.99
C VAL A 68 4.78 -9.20 -15.46
N ASP A 69 5.89 -8.87 -16.11
CA ASP A 69 6.19 -9.33 -17.47
C ASP A 69 6.69 -10.78 -17.42
N THR A 70 5.80 -11.74 -17.70
CA THR A 70 6.07 -13.18 -17.52
C THR A 70 7.24 -13.68 -18.36
N PRO A 71 7.34 -13.40 -19.68
CA PRO A 71 8.47 -13.85 -20.49
C PRO A 71 9.83 -13.34 -20.00
N ARG A 72 9.90 -12.13 -19.45
CA ARG A 72 11.15 -11.57 -18.89
C ARG A 72 11.49 -12.15 -17.51
N SER A 73 10.46 -12.51 -16.76
CA SER A 73 10.61 -13.09 -15.42
C SER A 73 10.94 -14.59 -15.43
N ALA A 74 11.03 -15.22 -16.61
CA ALA A 74 11.58 -16.57 -16.74
C ALA A 74 13.06 -16.66 -16.31
N ASN A 75 13.77 -15.53 -16.25
CA ASN A 75 15.07 -15.45 -15.61
C ASN A 75 14.90 -15.36 -14.07
N PRO A 76 15.47 -16.29 -13.27
CA PRO A 76 15.30 -16.32 -11.81
C PRO A 76 15.74 -15.04 -11.08
N VAL A 77 16.81 -14.39 -11.53
CA VAL A 77 17.31 -13.13 -10.93
C VAL A 77 16.33 -11.99 -11.19
N THR A 78 15.74 -11.94 -12.37
CA THR A 78 14.70 -10.96 -12.72
C THR A 78 13.43 -11.19 -11.91
N PHE A 79 13.02 -12.46 -11.76
CA PHE A 79 11.89 -12.82 -10.92
C PHE A 79 12.12 -12.41 -9.45
N MET A 80 13.28 -12.75 -8.88
CA MET A 80 13.64 -12.36 -7.51
C MET A 80 13.52 -10.84 -7.31
N SER A 81 14.06 -10.07 -8.26
CA SER A 81 14.04 -8.61 -8.20
C SER A 81 12.61 -8.08 -8.23
N ASN A 82 11.76 -8.58 -9.13
CA ASN A 82 10.35 -8.20 -9.21
C ASN A 82 9.59 -8.54 -7.92
N MET A 83 9.84 -9.70 -7.33
CA MET A 83 9.19 -10.10 -6.09
C MET A 83 9.63 -9.23 -4.90
N LEU A 84 10.93 -8.94 -4.75
CA LEU A 84 11.41 -8.00 -3.74
C LEU A 84 10.79 -6.60 -3.91
N TYR A 85 10.62 -6.15 -5.16
CA TYR A 85 9.91 -4.90 -5.46
C TYR A 85 8.45 -4.96 -5.03
N ALA A 86 7.72 -6.02 -5.35
CA ALA A 86 6.33 -6.20 -4.92
C ALA A 86 6.22 -6.17 -3.39
N CYS A 87 7.11 -6.87 -2.68
CA CYS A 87 7.19 -6.86 -1.22
C CYS A 87 7.44 -5.45 -0.66
N SER A 88 8.31 -4.66 -1.31
CA SER A 88 8.57 -3.28 -0.90
C SER A 88 7.32 -2.39 -1.02
N ILE A 89 6.49 -2.63 -2.04
CA ILE A 89 5.23 -1.91 -2.26
C ILE A 89 4.21 -2.30 -1.20
N VAL A 90 4.07 -3.59 -0.89
CA VAL A 90 3.20 -4.08 0.19
C VAL A 90 3.60 -3.43 1.51
N TYR A 91 4.88 -3.45 1.85
CA TYR A 91 5.33 -2.89 3.13
C TYR A 91 5.09 -1.38 3.23
N LYS A 92 5.27 -0.66 2.11
CA LYS A 92 5.08 0.79 2.03
C LYS A 92 3.62 1.20 2.06
N THR A 93 2.78 0.55 1.26
CA THR A 93 1.36 0.91 1.08
C THR A 93 0.47 0.28 2.14
N ARG A 94 0.87 -0.90 2.65
CA ARG A 94 0.11 -1.81 3.51
C ARG A 94 -1.22 -2.24 2.92
N LEU A 95 -1.36 -2.14 1.59
CA LEU A 95 -2.54 -2.59 0.88
C LEU A 95 -2.36 -4.03 0.41
N PRO A 96 -3.45 -4.81 0.31
CA PRO A 96 -3.43 -6.10 -0.38
C PRO A 96 -2.91 -5.91 -1.79
N ILE A 97 -2.07 -6.85 -2.23
CA ILE A 97 -1.47 -6.84 -3.55
C ILE A 97 -1.85 -8.11 -4.29
N VAL A 98 -2.21 -7.96 -5.56
CA VAL A 98 -2.40 -9.08 -6.50
C VAL A 98 -1.26 -9.05 -7.51
N LEU A 99 -0.52 -10.16 -7.60
CA LEU A 99 0.50 -10.36 -8.62
C LEU A 99 -0.17 -10.83 -9.92
N ALA A 100 -0.15 -9.99 -10.95
CA ALA A 100 -0.71 -10.31 -12.25
C ALA A 100 0.41 -10.64 -13.25
N PHE A 101 0.65 -11.93 -13.49
CA PHE A 101 1.60 -12.41 -14.50
C PHE A 101 1.00 -12.21 -15.90
N ASN A 102 1.39 -11.12 -16.56
CA ASN A 102 0.86 -10.74 -17.87
C ASN A 102 1.63 -11.43 -19.01
N LYS A 103 1.02 -11.46 -20.20
CA LYS A 103 1.55 -12.08 -21.43
C LYS A 103 1.65 -13.60 -21.35
N THR A 104 0.67 -14.24 -20.70
CA THR A 104 0.56 -15.70 -20.63
C THR A 104 0.33 -16.37 -21.99
N ASP A 105 -0.07 -15.60 -23.00
CA ASP A 105 -0.12 -16.03 -24.40
C ASP A 105 1.28 -16.31 -25.00
N VAL A 106 2.34 -15.70 -24.45
CA VAL A 106 3.73 -15.90 -24.88
C VAL A 106 4.45 -16.93 -24.01
N THR A 107 4.27 -16.86 -22.69
CA THR A 107 4.96 -17.75 -21.73
C THR A 107 4.04 -18.06 -20.56
N GLN A 108 3.85 -19.35 -20.27
CA GLN A 108 3.04 -19.80 -19.15
C GLN A 108 3.71 -19.42 -17.82
N HIS A 109 2.91 -19.01 -16.84
CA HIS A 109 3.38 -18.50 -15.54
C HIS A 109 3.57 -19.60 -14.47
N GLN A 110 3.43 -20.88 -14.83
CA GLN A 110 3.47 -21.99 -13.87
C GLN A 110 4.82 -22.09 -13.14
N PHE A 111 5.93 -21.80 -13.81
CA PHE A 111 7.25 -21.78 -13.18
C PHE A 111 7.34 -20.76 -12.04
N ALA A 112 6.62 -19.64 -12.17
CA ALA A 112 6.62 -18.59 -11.14
C ALA A 112 5.78 -19.02 -9.93
N LEU A 113 4.66 -19.73 -10.16
CA LEU A 113 3.87 -20.32 -9.08
C LEU A 113 4.70 -21.36 -8.33
N GLU A 114 5.39 -22.25 -9.06
CA GLU A 114 6.29 -23.25 -8.47
C GLU A 114 7.39 -22.59 -7.63
N TRP A 115 8.02 -21.52 -8.11
CA TRP A 115 9.05 -20.80 -7.34
C TRP A 115 8.52 -20.05 -6.11
N MET A 116 7.23 -19.66 -6.09
CA MET A 116 6.61 -19.03 -4.92
C MET A 116 6.16 -20.05 -3.87
N GLU A 117 5.75 -21.25 -4.30
CA GLU A 117 5.33 -22.34 -3.41
C GLU A 117 6.53 -23.15 -2.90
N ASP A 118 7.45 -23.49 -3.79
CA ASP A 118 8.67 -24.25 -3.54
C ASP A 118 9.91 -23.35 -3.66
N PHE A 119 10.30 -22.86 -2.48
CA PHE A 119 11.47 -22.04 -2.32
C PHE A 119 12.80 -22.78 -2.58
N GLU A 120 12.85 -24.10 -2.40
CA GLU A 120 14.05 -24.89 -2.70
C GLU A 120 14.25 -25.01 -4.21
N ALA A 121 13.17 -25.23 -4.96
CA ALA A 121 13.17 -25.19 -6.42
C ALA A 121 13.67 -23.82 -6.94
N PHE A 122 13.22 -22.73 -6.31
CA PHE A 122 13.69 -21.39 -6.66
C PHE A 122 15.18 -21.16 -6.35
N GLN A 123 15.66 -21.58 -5.17
CA GLN A 123 17.07 -21.49 -4.82
C GLN A 123 17.96 -22.29 -5.76
N ALA A 124 17.52 -23.49 -6.18
CA ALA A 124 18.23 -24.30 -7.16
C ALA A 124 18.32 -23.57 -8.51
N ALA A 125 17.23 -22.94 -8.95
CA ALA A 125 17.19 -22.15 -10.17
C ALA A 125 18.16 -20.95 -10.12
N ILE A 126 18.21 -20.19 -9.00
CA ILE A 126 19.17 -19.09 -8.81
C ILE A 126 20.61 -19.62 -8.78
N SER A 127 20.86 -20.74 -8.11
CA SER A 127 22.21 -21.29 -7.93
C SER A 127 22.80 -21.86 -9.23
N SER A 128 21.94 -22.25 -10.16
CA SER A 128 22.34 -22.64 -11.52
C SER A 128 22.84 -21.46 -12.35
N ASP A 129 22.53 -20.23 -11.96
CA ASP A 129 23.02 -19.01 -12.59
C ASP A 129 24.35 -18.59 -11.93
N HIS A 130 25.48 -18.88 -12.60
CA HIS A 130 26.86 -18.76 -12.06
C HIS A 130 27.35 -17.32 -11.79
N SER A 131 26.45 -16.35 -11.62
CA SER A 131 26.82 -14.97 -11.29
C SER A 131 27.18 -14.81 -9.80
N TYR A 132 28.06 -13.85 -9.48
CA TYR A 132 28.43 -13.49 -8.10
C TYR A 132 27.20 -13.04 -7.27
N MET A 133 26.10 -12.67 -7.94
CA MET A 133 24.83 -12.35 -7.29
C MET A 133 24.15 -13.57 -6.68
N SER A 134 24.50 -14.81 -7.05
CA SER A 134 23.89 -16.04 -6.52
C SER A 134 24.05 -16.16 -5.00
N THR A 135 25.24 -15.92 -4.45
CA THR A 135 25.50 -16.04 -3.00
C THR A 135 24.79 -14.96 -2.16
N LEU A 136 24.70 -13.73 -2.67
CA LEU A 136 23.94 -12.66 -2.00
C LEU A 136 22.43 -12.89 -2.11
N SER A 137 21.96 -13.31 -3.30
CA SER A 137 20.57 -13.64 -3.56
C SER A 137 20.07 -14.76 -2.65
N GLN A 138 20.90 -15.77 -2.39
CA GLN A 138 20.61 -16.85 -1.43
C GLN A 138 20.33 -16.32 0.00
N SER A 139 21.08 -15.30 0.46
CA SER A 139 20.90 -14.72 1.80
C SER A 139 19.61 -13.88 1.91
N PHE A 140 19.19 -13.22 0.82
CA PHE A 140 17.94 -12.45 0.76
C PHE A 140 16.70 -13.31 0.50
N CYS A 141 16.89 -14.52 -0.01
CA CYS A 141 15.83 -15.42 -0.41
C CYS A 141 15.08 -16.03 0.81
N LEU A 142 15.66 -16.10 2.01
CA LEU A 142 14.98 -16.67 3.19
C LEU A 142 13.87 -15.80 3.80
N ALA A 143 13.93 -14.47 3.61
CA ALA A 143 12.97 -13.54 4.21
C ALA A 143 11.55 -13.54 3.59
N PRO A 144 11.35 -13.85 2.29
CA PRO A 144 10.02 -13.76 1.69
C PRO A 144 9.15 -15.03 1.70
N ASP A 145 9.60 -16.19 2.19
CA ASP A 145 8.85 -17.46 2.07
C ASP A 145 7.41 -17.37 2.64
N GLU A 146 7.25 -16.75 3.81
CA GLU A 146 5.93 -16.54 4.42
C GLU A 146 5.11 -15.45 3.72
N LEU A 147 5.78 -14.48 3.09
CA LEU A 147 5.10 -13.41 2.38
C LEU A 147 4.57 -13.91 1.03
N TYR A 148 5.37 -14.66 0.26
CA TYR A 148 4.99 -15.18 -1.06
C TYR A 148 3.81 -16.13 -1.02
N LYS A 149 3.72 -16.99 -0.01
CA LYS A 149 2.58 -17.91 0.17
C LYS A 149 1.24 -17.21 0.38
N ASN A 150 1.28 -15.98 0.89
CA ASN A 150 0.08 -15.18 1.12
C ASN A 150 -0.28 -14.26 -0.06
N LEU A 151 0.59 -14.14 -1.07
CA LEU A 151 0.32 -13.30 -2.24
C LEU A 151 -0.66 -13.98 -3.19
N GLN A 152 -1.80 -13.32 -3.43
CA GLN A 152 -2.70 -13.72 -4.51
C GLN A 152 -1.99 -13.51 -5.85
N SER A 153 -1.86 -14.57 -6.64
CA SER A 153 -1.17 -14.55 -7.92
C SER A 153 -2.02 -15.17 -9.02
N VAL A 154 -2.04 -14.51 -10.18
CA VAL A 154 -2.88 -14.90 -11.31
C VAL A 154 -2.17 -14.65 -12.63
N GLY A 155 -2.30 -15.59 -13.56
CA GLY A 155 -1.86 -15.42 -14.94
C GLY A 155 -2.93 -14.76 -15.79
N VAL A 156 -2.55 -13.70 -16.52
CA VAL A 156 -3.44 -12.98 -17.43
C VAL A 156 -2.80 -12.75 -18.79
N SER A 157 -3.62 -12.56 -19.81
CA SER A 157 -3.19 -12.07 -21.12
C SER A 157 -4.04 -10.87 -21.48
N ALA A 158 -3.43 -9.68 -21.47
CA ALA A 158 -4.11 -8.46 -21.88
C ALA A 158 -4.54 -8.45 -23.36
N VAL A 159 -3.93 -9.31 -24.20
CA VAL A 159 -4.24 -9.41 -25.64
C VAL A 159 -5.42 -10.35 -25.88
N SER A 160 -5.38 -11.55 -25.30
CA SER A 160 -6.41 -12.57 -25.53
C SER A 160 -7.57 -12.51 -24.55
N GLY A 161 -7.41 -11.81 -23.42
CA GLY A 161 -8.37 -11.80 -22.31
C GLY A 161 -8.34 -13.06 -21.45
N ALA A 162 -7.40 -13.98 -21.69
CA ALA A 162 -7.23 -15.16 -20.84
C ALA A 162 -6.92 -14.77 -19.39
N GLY A 163 -7.49 -15.50 -18.43
CA GLY A 163 -7.25 -15.32 -17.00
C GLY A 163 -7.93 -14.09 -16.35
N VAL A 164 -8.60 -13.23 -17.12
CA VAL A 164 -9.26 -12.02 -16.58
C VAL A 164 -10.33 -12.36 -15.54
N ARG A 165 -11.07 -13.46 -15.71
CA ARG A 165 -12.06 -13.92 -14.73
C ARG A 165 -11.41 -14.28 -13.40
N ASP A 166 -10.28 -14.97 -13.44
CA ASP A 166 -9.58 -15.39 -12.23
C ASP A 166 -8.87 -14.20 -11.58
N PHE A 167 -8.43 -13.22 -12.37
CA PHE A 167 -7.98 -11.92 -11.85
C PHE A 167 -9.06 -11.22 -11.03
N PHE A 168 -10.29 -11.09 -11.53
CA PHE A 168 -11.36 -10.46 -10.73
C PHE A 168 -11.72 -11.24 -9.47
N LYS A 169 -11.69 -12.58 -9.51
CA LYS A 169 -11.84 -13.40 -8.28
C LYS A 169 -10.73 -13.13 -7.27
N ALA A 170 -9.48 -13.00 -7.72
CA ALA A 170 -8.36 -12.67 -6.85
C ALA A 170 -8.52 -11.26 -6.25
N ILE A 171 -9.03 -10.29 -7.02
CA ILE A 171 -9.34 -8.96 -6.51
C ILE A 171 -10.44 -9.01 -5.44
N GLU A 172 -11.49 -9.81 -5.64
CA GLU A 172 -12.55 -10.01 -4.63
C GLU A 172 -12.00 -10.67 -3.35
N ALA A 173 -11.15 -11.70 -3.47
CA ALA A 173 -10.51 -12.33 -2.32
C ALA A 173 -9.59 -11.34 -1.56
N SER A 174 -8.77 -10.57 -2.27
CA SER A 174 -7.94 -9.52 -1.68
C SER A 174 -8.75 -8.35 -1.10
N ALA A 175 -9.99 -8.16 -1.56
CA ALA A 175 -10.91 -7.19 -0.97
C ALA A 175 -11.38 -7.62 0.42
N GLU A 176 -11.59 -8.92 0.64
CA GLU A 176 -11.87 -9.45 1.98
C GLU A 176 -10.67 -9.23 2.90
N GLU A 177 -9.46 -9.54 2.43
CA GLU A 177 -8.20 -9.29 3.15
C GLU A 177 -8.02 -7.81 3.54
N TYR A 178 -8.39 -6.88 2.65
CA TYR A 178 -8.38 -5.45 2.92
C TYR A 178 -9.21 -5.09 4.17
N MET A 179 -10.42 -5.65 4.24
CA MET A 179 -11.38 -5.36 5.28
C MET A 179 -10.97 -5.94 6.64
N GLU A 180 -10.30 -7.08 6.63
CA GLU A 180 -9.80 -7.73 7.85
C GLU A 180 -8.52 -7.06 8.37
N THR A 181 -7.55 -6.82 7.48
CA THR A 181 -6.20 -6.40 7.89
C THR A 181 -6.07 -4.89 7.92
N TYR A 182 -6.31 -4.23 6.78
CA TYR A 182 -6.00 -2.81 6.64
C TYR A 182 -6.99 -1.93 7.41
N LYS A 183 -8.29 -2.25 7.38
CA LYS A 183 -9.30 -1.49 8.13
C LYS A 183 -9.05 -1.57 9.64
N ALA A 184 -8.68 -2.75 10.15
CA ALA A 184 -8.34 -2.93 11.56
C ALA A 184 -7.08 -2.13 11.95
N ASP A 185 -6.05 -2.09 11.10
CA ASP A 185 -4.86 -1.28 11.34
C ASP A 185 -5.18 0.23 11.28
N LEU A 186 -6.01 0.66 10.35
CA LEU A 186 -6.47 2.05 10.26
C LEU A 186 -7.22 2.49 11.54
N ASP A 187 -8.13 1.66 12.04
CA ASP A 187 -8.91 1.99 13.23
C ASP A 187 -8.02 2.04 14.48
N LYS A 188 -7.07 1.11 14.63
CA LYS A 188 -6.05 1.16 15.69
C LYS A 188 -5.25 2.46 15.65
N ARG A 189 -4.80 2.89 14.47
CA ARG A 189 -4.05 4.14 14.31
C ARG A 189 -4.90 5.37 14.59
N ARG A 190 -6.19 5.36 14.26
CA ARG A 190 -7.11 6.46 14.59
C ARG A 190 -7.24 6.62 16.10
N VAL A 191 -7.42 5.51 16.82
CA VAL A 191 -7.50 5.50 18.29
C VAL A 191 -6.19 5.98 18.90
N GLU A 192 -5.04 5.47 18.46
CA GLU A 192 -3.74 5.88 19.00
C GLU A 192 -3.44 7.37 18.73
N LYS A 193 -3.81 7.87 17.55
CA LYS A 193 -3.64 9.29 17.22
C LYS A 193 -4.54 10.19 18.06
N GLN A 194 -5.77 9.77 18.35
CA GLN A 194 -6.67 10.48 19.27
C GLN A 194 -6.10 10.49 20.69
N ARG A 195 -5.62 9.33 21.18
CA ARG A 195 -4.97 9.20 22.50
C ARG A 195 -3.80 10.16 22.64
N LEU A 196 -2.89 10.19 21.67
CA LEU A 196 -1.72 11.08 21.65
C LEU A 196 -2.12 12.56 21.56
N GLN A 197 -3.20 12.89 20.85
CA GLN A 197 -3.73 14.26 20.79
C GLN A 197 -4.33 14.69 22.12
N ASP A 198 -5.07 13.81 22.79
CA ASP A 198 -5.66 14.08 24.11
C ASP A 198 -4.58 14.20 25.19
N GLU A 199 -3.54 13.35 25.16
CA GLU A 199 -2.37 13.46 26.04
C GLU A 199 -1.65 14.80 25.83
N ARG A 200 -1.35 15.17 24.58
CA ARG A 200 -0.75 16.49 24.28
C ARG A 200 -1.65 17.66 24.70
N ARG A 201 -2.96 17.52 24.55
CA ARG A 201 -3.92 18.55 24.96
C ARG A 201 -3.93 18.70 26.47
N LYS A 202 -3.93 17.60 27.22
CA LYS A 202 -3.80 17.59 28.69
C LYS A 202 -2.48 18.21 29.15
N GLU A 203 -1.35 17.83 28.55
CA GLU A 203 -0.04 18.39 28.88
C GLU A 203 0.05 19.90 28.62
N ASN A 204 -0.48 20.35 27.47
CA ASN A 204 -0.50 21.77 27.13
C ASN A 204 -1.39 22.57 28.08
N MET A 205 -2.54 22.02 28.47
CA MET A 205 -3.44 22.63 29.46
C MET A 205 -2.81 22.70 30.85
N GLU A 206 -2.11 21.64 31.28
CA GLU A 206 -1.40 21.58 32.56
C GLU A 206 -0.28 22.63 32.64
N LYS A 207 0.47 22.81 31.55
CA LYS A 207 1.48 23.89 31.43
C LYS A 207 0.83 25.27 31.49
N LEU A 208 -0.26 25.48 30.75
CA LEU A 208 -1.00 26.75 30.74
C LEU A 208 -1.51 27.09 32.15
N ARG A 209 -2.01 26.10 32.89
CA ARG A 209 -2.48 26.25 34.27
C ARG A 209 -1.36 26.71 35.21
N LYS A 210 -0.19 26.06 35.14
CA LYS A 210 1.00 26.41 35.95
C LYS A 210 1.54 27.81 35.64
N ASP A 211 1.51 28.24 34.38
CA ASP A 211 1.95 29.58 33.99
C ASP A 211 0.93 30.67 34.39
N MET A 212 -0.36 30.34 34.43
CA MET A 212 -1.42 31.24 34.90
C MET A 212 -1.46 31.39 36.43
N GLU A 213 -1.19 30.32 37.18
CA GLU A 213 -1.00 30.40 38.64
C GLU A 213 0.16 31.32 39.02
N LYS A 214 1.25 31.31 38.24
CA LYS A 214 2.39 32.22 38.43
C LYS A 214 2.11 33.67 38.07
N SER A 215 1.16 33.95 37.17
CA SER A 215 0.83 35.32 36.72
C SER A 215 -0.38 35.93 37.45
N GLY A 216 -1.05 35.20 38.35
CA GLY A 216 -2.05 35.73 39.27
C GLY A 216 -3.44 36.02 38.67
N ASN A 217 -3.73 35.52 37.46
CA ASN A 217 -4.95 35.85 36.71
C ASN A 217 -6.12 34.89 37.05
N ARG A 218 -6.75 35.09 38.21
CA ARG A 218 -7.81 34.22 38.78
C ARG A 218 -9.11 34.12 37.94
N ASP A 219 -9.46 35.17 37.22
CA ASP A 219 -10.73 35.29 36.49
C ASP A 219 -10.81 34.40 35.22
N ILE A 220 -9.65 34.00 34.69
CA ILE A 220 -9.55 33.09 33.53
C ILE A 220 -9.50 31.62 33.97
N MET A 221 -8.96 31.35 35.17
CA MET A 221 -8.88 30.00 35.74
C MET A 221 -10.28 29.44 36.04
N GLU A 222 -11.18 30.26 36.57
CA GLU A 222 -12.57 29.90 36.88
C GLU A 222 -13.40 29.61 35.61
N LYS A 223 -13.04 30.25 34.48
CA LYS A 223 -13.64 29.96 33.16
C LYS A 223 -13.11 28.67 32.54
N LEU A 224 -11.83 28.33 32.78
CA LEU A 224 -11.23 27.09 32.29
C LEU A 224 -11.75 25.86 33.03
N GLU A 225 -11.97 25.94 34.34
CA GLU A 225 -12.60 24.86 35.14
C GLU A 225 -14.05 24.57 34.73
N LYS A 226 -14.78 25.57 34.21
CA LYS A 226 -16.15 25.37 33.69
C LYS A 226 -16.20 24.77 32.28
N LEU A 227 -15.15 24.93 31.49
CA LEU A 227 -15.07 24.41 30.12
C LEU A 227 -14.60 22.95 30.05
N TRP A 228 -14.07 22.43 31.16
CA TRP A 228 -13.60 21.06 31.29
C TRP A 228 -13.88 20.55 32.72
N PRO A 229 -14.98 19.81 32.96
CA PRO A 229 -15.25 19.19 34.26
C PRO A 229 -14.27 18.06 34.59
#